data_AF-A0A949TKY5-F1
#
_entry.id   AF-A0A949TKY5-F1
#
_cell.length_a   1.000
_cell.length_b   1.000
_cell.length_c   1.000
_cell.angle_alpha   90.00
_cell.angle_beta   90.00
_cell.angle_gamma   90.00
#
_symmetry.space_group_name_H-M   'P 1'
#
loop_
_entity.id
_entity.type
_entity.pdbx_description
1 polymer ?
#
loop_
_entity_poly.entity_id
_entity_poly.type
_entity_poly.pdbx_seq_one_letter_code
_entity_poly.pdbx_strand_id
1 'polypeptide(L)'
;MHFIIDEVKSYIVRIKPSFENSTGLFIIDQLVHIYIIILFSFNLNLKYVLNSLYKVMKSYPYNISILDRWLIVGIIFLSCTFGAGVFIRQYIQAINLKIYKKLIDKKFVIVKTSKEVDIGSPNGGFIIGMLERVFILLVMAIGQPSMAGFVLTAKSIARFKKMDDSGFAEYFIIGTFISFIFAIFGGIIIKTLQVIPVIK
;
A
#
# COMPACT_ATOMS: atom_id res chain seq x y z
N MET A 1 15.84 -12.04 -16.13
CA MET A 1 14.68 -11.45 -16.83
C MET A 1 14.02 -10.34 -16.03
N HIS A 2 13.60 -10.58 -14.77
CA HIS A 2 13.14 -9.51 -13.86
C HIS A 2 14.11 -8.32 -13.76
N PHE A 3 15.40 -8.62 -13.54
CA PHE A 3 16.48 -7.62 -13.49
C PHE A 3 16.61 -6.73 -14.74
N ILE A 4 16.23 -7.24 -15.92
CA ILE A 4 16.36 -6.50 -17.19
C ILE A 4 15.25 -5.46 -17.30
N ILE A 5 14.05 -5.75 -16.78
CA ILE A 5 12.95 -4.79 -16.78
C ILE A 5 13.27 -3.63 -15.84
N ASP A 6 13.84 -3.92 -14.67
CA ASP A 6 14.26 -2.89 -13.71
C ASP A 6 15.37 -2.00 -14.29
N GLU A 7 16.32 -2.58 -15.03
CA GLU A 7 17.36 -1.82 -15.75
C GLU A 7 16.78 -0.96 -16.86
N VAL A 8 15.84 -1.48 -17.65
CA VAL A 8 15.16 -0.69 -18.71
C VAL A 8 14.35 0.46 -18.11
N LYS A 9 13.65 0.22 -16.99
CA LYS A 9 12.92 1.25 -16.27
C LYS A 9 13.86 2.33 -15.73
N SER A 10 14.96 1.92 -15.10
CA SER A 10 16.02 2.80 -14.60
C SER A 10 16.61 3.65 -15.74
N TYR A 11 16.83 3.06 -16.91
CA TYR A 11 17.33 3.74 -18.10
C TYR A 11 16.31 4.76 -18.66
N ILE A 12 15.02 4.41 -18.73
CA ILE A 12 13.96 5.33 -19.18
C ILE A 12 13.82 6.52 -18.23
N VAL A 13 13.90 6.28 -16.92
CA VAL A 13 13.87 7.33 -15.89
C VAL A 13 15.09 8.26 -15.99
N ARG A 14 16.28 7.72 -16.31
CA ARG A 14 17.48 8.54 -16.57
C ARG A 14 17.35 9.44 -17.80
N ILE A 15 16.66 8.99 -18.85
CA ILE A 15 16.48 9.77 -20.09
C ILE A 15 15.35 10.80 -19.99
N LYS A 16 14.26 10.47 -19.29
CA LYS A 16 13.18 11.42 -19.00
C LYS A 16 12.80 11.37 -17.52
N PRO A 17 13.39 12.23 -16.67
CA PRO A 17 13.12 12.24 -15.23
C PRO A 17 11.67 12.59 -14.87
N SER A 18 10.90 13.18 -15.80
CA SER A 18 9.46 13.43 -15.62
C SER A 18 8.63 12.14 -15.47
N PHE A 19 9.16 10.97 -15.86
CA PHE A 19 8.46 9.70 -15.76
C PHE A 19 8.71 8.95 -14.44
N GLU A 20 9.63 9.40 -13.58
CA GLU A 20 9.97 8.74 -12.31
C GLU A 20 8.74 8.56 -11.41
N ASN A 21 7.84 9.56 -11.38
CA ASN A 21 6.60 9.54 -10.60
C ASN A 21 5.35 9.21 -11.44
N SER A 22 5.52 8.75 -12.68
CA SER A 22 4.38 8.43 -13.54
C SER A 22 3.78 7.09 -13.13
N THR A 23 2.55 7.10 -12.61
CA THR A 23 1.83 5.87 -12.27
C THR A 23 1.64 4.95 -13.47
N GLY A 24 1.57 5.51 -14.68
CA GLY A 24 1.55 4.72 -15.91
C GLY A 24 2.78 3.83 -16.07
N LEU A 25 3.98 4.36 -15.80
CA LEU A 25 5.22 3.58 -15.91
C LEU A 25 5.32 2.51 -14.82
N PHE A 26 4.82 2.78 -13.61
CA PHE A 26 4.69 1.76 -12.56
C PHE A 26 3.69 0.66 -12.93
N ILE A 27 2.51 1.00 -13.44
CA ILE A 27 1.49 0.01 -13.83
C ILE A 27 2.00 -0.85 -15.00
N ILE A 28 2.62 -0.24 -16.00
CA ILE A 28 3.22 -0.96 -17.14
C ILE A 28 4.30 -1.92 -16.63
N ASP A 29 5.16 -1.45 -15.74
CA ASP A 29 6.21 -2.27 -15.11
C ASP A 29 5.62 -3.50 -14.37
N GLN A 30 4.57 -3.32 -13.56
CA GLN A 30 3.87 -4.41 -12.87
C GLN A 30 3.19 -5.39 -13.85
N LEU A 31 2.58 -4.88 -14.93
CA LEU A 31 1.94 -5.73 -15.94
C LEU A 31 2.96 -6.56 -16.73
N VAL A 32 4.10 -5.97 -17.09
CA VAL A 32 5.20 -6.67 -17.77
C VAL A 32 5.80 -7.74 -16.84
N HIS A 33 5.96 -7.43 -15.56
CA HIS A 33 6.38 -8.40 -14.54
C HIS A 33 5.42 -9.59 -14.43
N ILE A 34 4.11 -9.33 -14.32
CA ILE A 34 3.08 -10.38 -14.28
C ILE A 34 3.10 -11.22 -15.57
N TYR A 35 3.25 -10.58 -16.73
CA TYR A 35 3.32 -11.26 -18.01
C TYR A 35 4.53 -12.21 -18.11
N ILE A 36 5.71 -11.80 -17.63
CA ILE A 36 6.89 -12.68 -17.59
C ILE A 36 6.69 -13.85 -16.61
N ILE A 37 6.07 -13.61 -15.46
CA ILE A 37 5.74 -14.68 -14.50
C ILE A 37 4.79 -15.71 -15.15
N ILE A 38 3.79 -15.24 -15.91
CA ILE A 38 2.86 -16.11 -16.65
C ILE A 38 3.60 -16.90 -17.75
N LEU A 39 4.49 -16.25 -18.51
CA LEU A 39 5.31 -16.91 -19.54
C LEU A 39 6.24 -17.98 -18.94
N PHE A 40 6.88 -17.68 -17.81
CA PHE A 40 7.71 -18.64 -17.09
C PHE A 40 6.85 -19.79 -16.52
N SER A 41 5.66 -19.47 -16.03
CA SER A 41 4.66 -20.46 -15.60
C SER A 41 4.08 -21.27 -16.76
N PHE A 42 4.18 -20.80 -18.01
CA PHE A 42 3.76 -21.56 -19.19
C PHE A 42 4.77 -22.67 -19.52
N ASN A 43 6.07 -22.40 -19.35
CA ASN A 43 7.12 -23.44 -19.41
C ASN A 43 6.98 -24.46 -18.26
N LEU A 44 6.42 -24.04 -17.13
CA LEU A 44 6.02 -24.90 -16.00
C LEU A 44 4.53 -25.24 -16.09
N ASN A 45 4.12 -25.96 -17.15
CA ASN A 45 2.77 -26.54 -17.35
C ASN A 45 1.66 -25.80 -16.58
N LEU A 46 1.14 -24.69 -17.13
CA LEU A 46 0.19 -23.77 -16.48
C LEU A 46 -0.96 -24.48 -15.73
N LYS A 47 -1.39 -25.63 -16.24
CA LYS A 47 -2.41 -26.49 -15.63
C LYS A 47 -1.99 -27.03 -14.26
N TYR A 48 -0.72 -27.35 -14.06
CA TYR A 48 -0.14 -27.77 -12.78
C TYR A 48 -0.13 -26.62 -11.76
N VAL A 49 0.31 -25.42 -12.18
CA VAL A 49 0.32 -24.23 -11.30
C VAL A 49 -1.10 -23.85 -10.90
N LEU A 50 -2.04 -23.77 -11.86
CA LEU A 50 -3.45 -23.50 -11.59
C LEU A 50 -4.09 -24.58 -10.71
N ASN A 51 -3.78 -25.87 -10.93
CA ASN A 51 -4.26 -26.93 -10.03
C ASN A 51 -3.67 -26.81 -8.63
N SER A 52 -2.40 -26.41 -8.50
CA SER A 52 -1.77 -26.22 -7.20
C SER A 52 -2.42 -25.04 -6.45
N LEU A 53 -2.67 -23.92 -7.13
CA LEU A 53 -3.35 -22.76 -6.57
C LEU A 53 -4.78 -23.11 -6.18
N TYR A 54 -5.52 -23.81 -7.04
CA TYR A 54 -6.87 -24.28 -6.74
C TYR A 54 -6.89 -25.23 -5.53
N LYS A 55 -5.92 -26.15 -5.44
CA LYS A 55 -5.78 -27.07 -4.30
C LYS A 55 -5.44 -26.31 -3.02
N VAL A 56 -4.55 -25.33 -3.07
CA VAL A 56 -4.20 -24.45 -1.92
C VAL A 56 -5.42 -23.64 -1.49
N MET A 57 -6.16 -23.03 -2.43
CA MET A 57 -7.39 -22.28 -2.14
C MET A 57 -8.47 -23.16 -1.52
N LYS A 58 -8.65 -24.40 -1.99
CA LYS A 58 -9.63 -25.35 -1.43
C LYS A 58 -9.19 -25.95 -0.09
N SER A 59 -7.88 -26.02 0.15
CA SER A 59 -7.28 -26.53 1.39
C SER A 59 -7.20 -25.48 2.51
N TYR A 60 -7.48 -24.21 2.17
CA TYR A 60 -7.51 -23.11 3.11
C TYR A 60 -8.76 -23.21 4.01
N PRO A 61 -8.66 -23.04 5.35
CA PRO A 61 -7.46 -22.85 6.17
C PRO A 61 -6.88 -24.15 6.77
N TYR A 62 -7.57 -25.29 6.63
CA TYR A 62 -7.35 -26.46 7.50
C TYR A 62 -6.14 -27.33 7.16
N ASN A 63 -5.64 -27.34 5.91
CA ASN A 63 -4.59 -28.28 5.48
C ASN A 63 -3.28 -27.58 5.06
N ILE A 64 -3.03 -26.38 5.59
CA ILE A 64 -1.80 -25.61 5.39
C ILE A 64 -0.89 -25.83 6.60
N SER A 65 0.39 -26.12 6.36
CA SER A 65 1.35 -26.33 7.45
C SER A 65 1.47 -25.09 8.33
N ILE A 66 1.82 -25.25 9.60
CA ILE A 66 1.97 -24.13 10.53
C ILE A 66 3.02 -23.12 10.03
N LEU A 67 4.11 -23.61 9.42
CA LEU A 67 5.16 -22.79 8.84
C LEU A 67 4.64 -21.93 7.69
N ASP A 68 3.86 -22.51 6.78
CA ASP A 68 3.27 -21.79 5.64
C ASP A 68 2.32 -20.69 6.10
N ARG A 69 1.56 -20.92 7.18
CA ARG A 69 0.69 -19.88 7.76
C ARG A 69 1.50 -18.69 8.28
N TRP A 70 2.60 -18.93 9.01
CA TRP A 70 3.48 -17.87 9.48
C TRP A 70 4.17 -17.12 8.33
N LEU A 71 4.56 -17.82 7.26
CA LEU A 71 5.09 -17.19 6.05
C LEU A 71 4.06 -16.26 5.41
N ILE A 72 2.81 -16.70 5.27
CA ILE A 72 1.72 -15.86 4.73
C ILE A 72 1.50 -14.63 5.62
N VAL A 73 1.50 -14.79 6.95
CA VAL A 73 1.41 -13.66 7.89
C VAL A 73 2.55 -12.66 7.66
N GLY A 74 3.79 -13.14 7.52
CA GLY A 74 4.95 -12.29 7.24
C GLY A 74 4.81 -11.51 5.92
N ILE A 75 4.34 -12.18 4.86
CA ILE A 75 4.11 -11.55 3.55
C ILE A 75 3.03 -10.46 3.66
N ILE A 76 1.91 -10.75 4.33
CA ILE A 76 0.84 -9.76 4.53
C ILE A 76 1.35 -8.57 5.34
N PHE A 77 2.11 -8.83 6.41
CA PHE A 77 2.65 -7.78 7.26
C PHE A 77 3.58 -6.85 6.48
N LEU A 78 4.52 -7.39 5.71
CA LEU A 78 5.43 -6.62 4.86
C LEU A 78 4.69 -5.85 3.76
N SER A 79 3.73 -6.51 3.09
CA SER A 79 2.92 -5.90 2.03
C SER A 79 2.07 -4.74 2.54
N CYS A 80 1.37 -4.92 3.67
CA CYS A 80 0.56 -3.87 4.27
C CYS A 80 1.41 -2.74 4.86
N THR A 81 2.55 -3.02 5.49
CA THR A 81 3.37 -1.96 6.12
C THR A 81 4.16 -1.14 5.12
N PHE A 82 4.90 -1.78 4.22
CA PHE A 82 5.76 -1.11 3.23
C PHE A 82 5.06 -0.93 1.88
N GLY A 83 4.46 -2.00 1.35
CA GLY A 83 3.81 -1.98 0.03
C GLY A 83 2.66 -0.98 -0.04
N ALA A 84 1.76 -0.98 0.94
CA ALA A 84 0.67 0.00 1.00
C ALA A 84 1.18 1.44 1.12
N GLY A 85 2.28 1.67 1.86
CA GLY A 85 2.88 2.99 1.99
C GLY A 85 3.41 3.55 0.66
N VAL A 86 4.11 2.70 -0.11
CA VAL A 86 4.59 3.04 -1.45
C VAL A 86 3.41 3.28 -2.39
N PHE A 87 2.40 2.41 -2.35
CA PHE A 87 1.20 2.54 -3.17
C PHE A 87 0.44 3.84 -2.90
N ILE A 88 0.21 4.19 -1.63
CA ILE A 88 -0.47 5.43 -1.24
C ILE A 88 0.31 6.65 -1.74
N ARG A 89 1.64 6.65 -1.60
CA ARG A 89 2.49 7.74 -2.11
C ARG A 89 2.32 7.92 -3.61
N GLN A 90 2.39 6.83 -4.37
CA GLN A 90 2.23 6.88 -5.83
C GLN A 90 0.81 7.29 -6.24
N TYR A 91 -0.21 6.75 -5.56
CA TYR A 91 -1.61 7.06 -5.83
C TYR A 91 -1.91 8.54 -5.62
N ILE A 92 -1.46 9.10 -4.51
CA ILE A 92 -1.70 10.51 -4.20
C ILE A 92 -0.91 11.41 -5.17
N GLN A 93 0.32 11.05 -5.53
CA GLN A 93 1.06 11.78 -6.58
C GLN A 93 0.29 11.77 -7.91
N ALA A 94 -0.35 10.66 -8.27
CA ALA A 94 -1.18 10.57 -9.47
C ALA A 94 -2.38 11.53 -9.44
N ILE A 95 -3.07 11.59 -8.29
CA ILE A 95 -4.20 12.50 -8.08
C ILE A 95 -3.72 13.94 -8.15
N ASN A 96 -2.67 14.29 -7.40
CA ASN A 96 -2.12 15.64 -7.38
C ASN A 96 -1.63 16.08 -8.76
N LEU A 97 -1.01 15.19 -9.56
CA LEU A 97 -0.62 15.50 -10.93
C LEU A 97 -1.82 15.75 -11.85
N LYS A 98 -2.90 14.97 -11.71
CA LYS A 98 -4.14 15.19 -12.49
C LYS A 98 -4.85 16.47 -12.08
N ILE A 99 -4.95 16.74 -10.78
CA ILE A 99 -5.52 17.97 -10.24
C ILE A 99 -4.69 19.17 -10.69
N TYR A 100 -3.36 19.12 -10.50
CA TYR A 100 -2.43 20.16 -10.93
C TYR A 100 -2.49 20.42 -12.44
N LYS A 101 -2.52 19.36 -13.27
CA LYS A 101 -2.65 19.48 -14.73
C LYS A 101 -4.00 20.06 -15.14
N LYS A 102 -5.09 19.68 -14.47
CA LYS A 102 -6.45 20.23 -14.68
C LYS A 102 -6.58 21.68 -14.23
N LEU A 103 -5.86 22.09 -13.19
CA LEU A 103 -5.79 23.48 -12.72
C LEU A 103 -4.95 24.35 -13.67
N ILE A 104 -3.86 23.82 -14.23
CA ILE A 104 -3.04 24.49 -15.25
C ILE A 104 -3.82 24.69 -16.56
N ASP A 105 -4.52 23.67 -17.05
CA ASP A 105 -5.36 23.77 -18.26
C ASP A 105 -6.50 24.79 -18.11
N LYS A 106 -6.92 25.08 -16.86
CA LYS A 106 -7.96 26.06 -16.54
C LYS A 106 -7.44 27.48 -16.24
N LYS A 107 -6.13 27.72 -16.38
CA LYS A 107 -5.45 29.02 -16.22
C LYS A 107 -5.24 29.45 -14.74
N PHE A 108 -4.01 29.91 -14.51
CA PHE A 108 -3.43 30.64 -13.37
C PHE A 108 -2.59 29.89 -12.31
N VAL A 109 -1.29 30.22 -12.40
CA VAL A 109 -0.21 30.06 -11.45
C VAL A 109 -0.62 30.59 -10.08
N ILE A 110 -0.54 29.75 -9.05
CA ILE A 110 -0.27 30.23 -7.69
C ILE A 110 0.77 29.31 -7.06
N VAL A 111 2.03 29.75 -7.17
CA VAL A 111 3.07 29.38 -6.21
C VAL A 111 2.62 29.98 -4.87
N LYS A 112 2.17 29.13 -3.93
CA LYS A 112 2.12 29.50 -2.52
C LYS A 112 3.38 28.96 -1.84
N THR A 113 4.37 29.82 -1.76
CA THR A 113 5.40 29.78 -0.72
C THR A 113 4.75 30.08 0.62
N SER A 114 4.60 29.06 1.45
CA SER A 114 4.57 29.22 2.90
C SER A 114 5.44 28.11 3.49
N LYS A 115 6.72 28.42 3.70
CA LYS A 115 7.59 27.65 4.58
C LYS A 115 7.12 27.91 6.01
N GLU A 116 6.08 27.23 6.44
CA GLU A 116 6.00 26.88 7.86
C GLU A 116 7.13 25.89 8.11
N VAL A 117 8.07 26.26 8.97
CA VAL A 117 9.11 25.34 9.43
C VAL A 117 8.40 24.31 10.30
N ASP A 118 7.94 23.22 9.68
CA ASP A 118 7.44 22.05 10.39
C ASP A 118 8.62 21.51 11.22
N ILE A 119 8.61 21.75 12.54
CA ILE A 119 9.59 21.24 13.53
C ILE A 119 9.42 19.71 13.73
N GLY A 120 8.88 19.01 12.73
CA GLY A 120 8.65 17.58 12.76
C GLY A 120 9.93 16.80 12.52
N SER A 121 10.04 15.62 13.15
CA SER A 121 11.09 14.65 12.83
C SER A 121 11.12 14.41 11.31
N PRO A 122 12.31 14.37 10.68
CA PRO A 122 12.46 13.83 9.33
C PRO A 122 11.73 12.48 9.28
N ASN A 123 10.86 12.27 8.27
CA ASN A 123 10.06 11.06 8.08
C ASN A 123 8.98 10.73 9.14
N GLY A 124 8.62 11.66 10.03
CA GLY A 124 7.63 11.40 11.09
C GLY A 124 6.29 10.85 10.56
N GLY A 125 5.78 11.38 9.45
CA GLY A 125 4.54 10.88 8.84
C GLY A 125 4.62 9.44 8.32
N PHE A 126 5.79 9.02 7.81
CA PHE A 126 6.01 7.65 7.34
C PHE A 126 6.03 6.66 8.51
N ILE A 127 6.75 7.02 9.59
CA ILE A 127 6.84 6.20 10.81
C ILE A 127 5.46 6.07 11.47
N ILE A 128 4.73 7.17 11.62
CA ILE A 128 3.36 7.16 12.18
C ILE A 128 2.45 6.26 11.35
N GLY A 129 2.50 6.37 10.01
CA GLY A 129 1.69 5.53 9.14
C GLY A 129 2.07 4.04 9.24
N MET A 130 3.34 3.71 9.43
CA MET A 130 3.77 2.34 9.66
C MET A 130 3.23 1.80 10.98
N LEU A 131 3.40 2.56 12.08
CA LEU A 131 2.92 2.17 13.41
C LEU A 131 1.40 1.99 13.44
N GLU A 132 0.64 2.86 12.78
CA GLU A 132 -0.81 2.73 12.63
C GLU A 132 -1.19 1.42 11.94
N ARG A 133 -0.55 1.09 10.81
CA ARG A 133 -0.84 -0.15 10.08
C ARG A 133 -0.48 -1.39 10.89
N VAL A 134 0.66 -1.37 11.59
CA VAL A 134 1.04 -2.46 12.51
C VAL A 134 -0.02 -2.64 13.59
N PHE A 135 -0.45 -1.55 14.23
CA PHE A 135 -1.47 -1.59 15.27
C PHE A 135 -2.79 -2.16 14.73
N ILE A 136 -3.28 -1.66 13.59
CA ILE A 136 -4.53 -2.15 12.97
C ILE A 136 -4.42 -3.64 12.64
N LEU A 137 -3.30 -4.09 12.05
CA LEU A 137 -3.09 -5.51 11.74
C LEU A 137 -3.19 -6.38 13.00
N LEU A 138 -2.56 -5.96 14.10
CA LEU A 138 -2.57 -6.69 15.37
C LEU A 138 -3.98 -6.79 15.96
N VAL A 139 -4.69 -5.66 16.09
CA VAL A 139 -6.03 -5.66 16.71
C VAL A 139 -7.05 -6.40 15.84
N MET A 140 -6.92 -6.35 14.51
CA MET A 140 -7.74 -7.14 13.60
C MET A 140 -7.45 -8.64 13.72
N ALA A 141 -6.17 -9.02 13.86
CA ALA A 141 -5.76 -10.41 14.03
C ALA A 141 -6.25 -11.01 15.35
N ILE A 142 -6.24 -10.24 16.43
CA ILE A 142 -6.77 -10.63 17.76
C ILE A 142 -8.31 -10.59 17.78
N GLY A 143 -8.94 -9.96 16.79
CA GLY A 143 -10.40 -9.92 16.65
C GLY A 143 -11.07 -8.76 17.38
N GLN A 144 -10.34 -7.68 17.64
CA GLN A 144 -10.82 -6.44 18.26
C GLN A 144 -10.85 -5.28 17.25
N PRO A 145 -11.75 -5.31 16.24
CA PRO A 145 -11.81 -4.27 15.19
C PRO A 145 -12.12 -2.87 15.76
N SER A 146 -12.82 -2.79 16.90
CA SER A 146 -13.14 -1.52 17.57
C SER A 146 -11.89 -0.69 17.90
N MET A 147 -10.75 -1.34 18.18
CA MET A 147 -9.50 -0.65 18.47
C MET A 147 -8.93 0.10 17.28
N ALA A 148 -9.18 -0.37 16.05
CA ALA A 148 -8.72 0.33 14.86
C ALA A 148 -9.37 1.73 14.73
N GLY A 149 -10.64 1.86 15.14
CA GLY A 149 -11.35 3.14 15.16
C GLY A 149 -10.77 4.17 16.13
N PHE A 150 -10.24 3.72 17.28
CA PHE A 150 -9.57 4.62 18.24
C PHE A 150 -8.32 5.27 17.64
N VAL A 151 -7.49 4.50 16.92
CA VAL A 151 -6.29 5.07 16.28
C VAL A 151 -6.66 6.07 15.20
N LEU A 152 -7.66 5.75 14.37
CA LEU A 152 -8.15 6.66 13.33
C LEU A 152 -8.65 8.00 13.94
N THR A 153 -9.35 7.91 15.07
CA THR A 153 -9.90 9.07 15.77
C THR A 153 -8.78 9.90 16.41
N ALA A 154 -7.87 9.25 17.15
CA ALA A 154 -6.72 9.91 17.77
C ALA A 154 -5.85 10.64 16.73
N LYS A 155 -5.63 10.02 15.57
CA LYS A 155 -4.88 10.61 14.46
C LYS A 155 -5.57 11.86 13.89
N SER A 156 -6.89 11.81 13.73
CA SER A 156 -7.69 12.95 13.26
C SER A 156 -7.66 14.11 14.26
N ILE A 157 -7.81 13.82 15.56
CA ILE A 157 -7.74 14.84 16.63
C ILE A 157 -6.36 15.50 16.66
N ALA A 158 -5.27 14.73 16.59
CA ALA A 158 -3.91 15.26 16.59
C ALA A 158 -3.60 16.17 15.40
N ARG A 159 -4.32 16.02 14.28
CA ARG A 159 -4.17 16.83 13.07
C ARG A 159 -5.29 17.85 12.85
N PHE A 160 -6.24 17.96 13.77
CA PHE A 160 -7.45 18.79 13.61
C PHE A 160 -7.14 20.23 13.19
N LYS A 161 -6.19 20.91 13.84
CA LYS A 161 -5.78 22.29 13.48
C LYS A 161 -5.25 22.44 12.05
N LYS A 162 -4.66 21.38 11.47
CA LYS A 162 -4.17 21.40 10.09
C LYS A 162 -5.27 21.06 9.08
N MET A 163 -6.43 20.57 9.52
CA MET A 163 -7.57 20.24 8.64
C MET A 163 -8.31 21.49 8.14
N ASP A 164 -8.00 22.67 8.68
CA ASP A 164 -8.51 23.95 8.15
C ASP A 164 -7.95 24.27 6.75
N ASP A 165 -6.77 23.71 6.40
CA ASP A 165 -6.27 23.72 5.02
C ASP A 165 -6.97 22.61 4.23
N SER A 166 -7.87 23.00 3.31
CA SER A 166 -8.64 22.07 2.48
C SER A 166 -7.77 21.11 1.67
N GLY A 167 -6.62 21.57 1.18
CA GLY A 167 -5.70 20.72 0.42
C GLY A 167 -5.03 19.67 1.30
N PHE A 168 -4.60 20.06 2.50
CA PHE A 168 -4.07 19.12 3.50
C PHE A 168 -5.15 18.14 3.96
N ALA A 169 -6.37 18.60 4.21
CA ALA A 169 -7.48 17.78 4.68
C ALA A 169 -7.85 16.68 3.67
N GLU A 170 -8.03 17.02 2.39
CA GLU A 170 -8.32 16.04 1.34
C GLU A 170 -7.21 15.00 1.21
N TYR A 171 -5.96 15.45 1.13
CA TYR A 171 -4.77 14.59 1.08
C TYR A 171 -4.73 13.62 2.27
N PHE A 172 -4.92 14.16 3.48
CA PHE A 172 -4.81 13.41 4.73
C PHE A 172 -5.93 12.38 4.88
N ILE A 173 -7.17 12.76 4.55
CA ILE A 173 -8.35 11.88 4.62
C ILE A 173 -8.18 10.74 3.61
N ILE A 174 -7.90 11.04 2.34
CA ILE A 174 -7.73 10.02 1.29
C ILE A 174 -6.61 9.04 1.65
N GLY A 175 -5.44 9.55 2.03
CA GLY A 175 -4.30 8.71 2.39
C GLY A 175 -4.57 7.82 3.61
N THR A 176 -5.24 8.36 4.62
CA THR A 176 -5.58 7.62 5.84
C THR A 176 -6.63 6.54 5.57
N PHE A 177 -7.70 6.85 4.84
CA PHE A 177 -8.73 5.84 4.49
C PHE A 177 -8.17 4.69 3.67
N ILE A 178 -7.34 4.97 2.66
CA ILE A 178 -6.71 3.91 1.87
C ILE A 178 -5.82 3.03 2.76
N SER A 179 -4.97 3.65 3.59
CA SER A 179 -4.12 2.92 4.54
C SER A 179 -4.94 2.03 5.49
N PHE A 180 -6.06 2.55 5.98
CA PHE A 180 -6.95 1.88 6.91
C PHE A 180 -7.60 0.65 6.27
N ILE A 181 -8.11 0.77 5.05
CA ILE A 181 -8.70 -0.34 4.28
C ILE A 181 -7.67 -1.45 4.04
N PHE A 182 -6.45 -1.09 3.60
CA PHE A 182 -5.38 -2.07 3.38
C PHE A 182 -5.01 -2.83 4.66
N ALA A 183 -4.92 -2.14 5.79
CA ALA A 183 -4.58 -2.77 7.07
C ALA A 183 -5.72 -3.66 7.61
N ILE A 184 -6.97 -3.22 7.49
CA ILE A 184 -8.14 -4.04 7.85
C ILE A 184 -8.19 -5.32 7.02
N PHE A 185 -8.03 -5.19 5.70
CA PHE A 185 -8.09 -6.34 4.81
C PHE A 185 -6.99 -7.35 5.13
N GLY A 186 -5.75 -6.89 5.33
CA GLY A 186 -4.65 -7.75 5.76
C GLY A 186 -4.91 -8.43 7.11
N GLY A 187 -5.45 -7.69 8.08
CA GLY A 187 -5.76 -8.21 9.40
C GLY A 187 -6.87 -9.28 9.40
N ILE A 188 -7.89 -9.11 8.55
CA ILE A 188 -8.93 -10.13 8.34
C ILE A 188 -8.31 -11.42 7.79
N ILE A 189 -7.44 -11.32 6.79
CA ILE A 189 -6.77 -12.50 6.22
C ILE A 189 -5.94 -13.20 7.30
N ILE A 190 -5.15 -12.46 8.08
CA ILE A 190 -4.37 -13.01 9.20
C ILE A 190 -5.27 -13.72 10.21
N LYS A 191 -6.42 -13.15 10.56
CA LYS A 191 -7.38 -13.78 11.47
C LYS A 191 -7.92 -15.11 10.91
N THR A 192 -8.21 -15.19 9.61
CA THR A 192 -8.69 -16.44 8.99
C THR A 192 -7.66 -17.57 8.97
N LEU A 193 -6.36 -17.24 9.06
CA LEU A 193 -5.29 -18.25 9.15
C LEU A 193 -5.25 -18.97 10.50
N GLN A 194 -6.00 -18.51 11.51
CA GLN A 194 -6.06 -19.10 12.86
C GLN A 194 -4.67 -19.34 13.48
N VAL A 195 -3.70 -18.47 13.17
CA VAL A 195 -2.33 -18.57 13.71
C VAL A 195 -2.29 -18.12 15.16
N ILE A 196 -3.10 -17.11 15.48
CA ILE A 196 -3.22 -16.56 16.83
C ILE A 196 -4.47 -17.18 17.46
N PRO A 197 -4.35 -17.86 18.62
CA PRO A 197 -5.52 -18.29 19.36
C PRO A 197 -6.29 -17.03 19.77
N VAL A 198 -7.51 -16.88 19.25
CA VAL A 198 -8.41 -15.81 19.68
C VAL A 198 -8.74 -16.11 21.14
N ILE A 199 -8.25 -15.25 22.04
CA ILE A 199 -8.67 -15.26 23.44
C ILE A 199 -10.15 -14.87 23.41
N LYS A 200 -11.02 -15.86 23.59
CA LYS A 200 -12.48 -15.68 23.69
C LYS A 200 -12.84 -15.09 25.03
#